data_AF-A0A534PQX7-F1
#
_entry.id   AF-A0A534PQX7-F1
#
_cell.length_a   1.000
_cell.length_b   1.000
_cell.length_c   1.000
_cell.angle_alpha   90.00
_cell.angle_beta   90.00
_cell.angle_gamma   90.00
#
_symmetry.space_group_name_H-M   'P 1'
#
loop_
_entity.id
_entity.type
_entity.pdbx_description
1 polymer ?
#
loop_
_entity_poly.entity_id
_entity_poly.type
_entity_poly.pdbx_seq_one_letter_code
_entity_poly.pdbx_strand_id
1 'polypeptide(L)' 'MELTGDPAGLAVLKSFQEGNREYLKFLIQEARSVFEHHVDFKGQDGTAFRLHFDVRTGGFRVEKKPT' A
#
# COMPACT_ATOMS: atom_id res chain seq x y z
N MET A 1 -1.39 8.90 9.10
CA MET A 1 -0.54 8.23 8.09
C MET A 1 -0.67 9.03 6.82
N GLU A 2 0.41 9.63 6.34
CA GLU A 2 0.41 10.25 5.02
C GLU A 2 0.59 9.14 3.98
N LEU A 3 -0.44 8.96 3.15
CA LEU A 3 -0.46 8.06 2.02
C LEU A 3 -0.37 8.93 0.76
N THR A 4 0.73 8.81 0.03
CA THR A 4 1.03 9.60 -1.16
C THR A 4 1.26 8.69 -2.37
N GLY A 5 1.19 9.22 -3.59
CA GLY A 5 1.47 8.46 -4.81
C GLY A 5 0.27 8.29 -5.74
N ASP A 6 0.19 7.14 -6.43
CA ASP A 6 -0.78 6.91 -7.51
C ASP A 6 -2.23 6.98 -7.00
N PRO A 7 -3.10 7.80 -7.61
CA PRO A 7 -4.47 8.00 -7.13
C PRO A 7 -5.33 6.74 -7.20
N ALA A 8 -5.08 5.83 -8.14
CA ALA A 8 -5.82 4.57 -8.22
C ALA A 8 -5.39 3.62 -7.08
N GLY A 9 -4.10 3.56 -6.78
CA GLY A 9 -3.59 2.79 -5.66
C GLY A 9 -4.11 3.31 -4.30
N LEU A 10 -4.19 4.63 -4.14
CA LEU A 10 -4.79 5.27 -2.96
C LEU A 10 -6.28 4.95 -2.82
N ALA A 11 -7.02 4.94 -3.93
CA ALA A 11 -8.43 4.54 -3.93
C ALA A 11 -8.61 3.09 -3.48
N VAL A 12 -7.76 2.17 -3.93
CA VAL A 12 -7.77 0.76 -3.49
C VAL A 12 -7.49 0.64 -1.99
N LEU A 13 -6.51 1.38 -1.46
CA LEU A 13 -6.22 1.36 -0.02
C LEU A 13 -7.38 1.92 0.81
N LYS A 14 -8.08 2.94 0.31
CA LYS A 14 -9.32 3.44 0.94
C LYS A 14 -10.40 2.35 0.95
N SER A 15 -10.60 1.64 -0.15
CA SER A 15 -11.54 0.50 -0.20
C SER A 15 -11.18 -0.59 0.81
N PHE A 16 -9.89 -0.87 1.03
CA PHE A 16 -9.47 -1.78 2.10
C PHE A 16 -9.69 -1.22 3.50
N GLN A 17 -9.54 0.10 3.70
CA GLN A 17 -9.84 0.70 4.99
C GLN A 17 -11.32 0.53 5.38
N GLU A 18 -12.23 0.58 4.41
CA GLU A 18 -13.67 0.46 4.61
C GLU A 18 -14.16 -1.00 4.65
N GLY A 19 -13.66 -1.85 3.75
CA GLY A 19 -14.12 -3.23 3.60
C GLY A 19 -13.22 -4.30 4.23
N ASN A 20 -11.94 -4.01 4.47
CA ASN A 20 -10.97 -5.02 4.91
C ASN A 20 -9.80 -4.44 5.72
N ARG A 21 -10.14 -3.82 6.86
CA ARG A 21 -9.20 -3.04 7.67
C ARG A 21 -8.07 -3.88 8.26
N GLU A 22 -8.31 -5.17 8.51
CA GLU A 22 -7.28 -6.11 8.97
C GLU A 22 -6.23 -6.37 7.87
N TYR A 23 -6.68 -6.54 6.62
CA TYR A 23 -5.77 -6.71 5.49
C TYR A 23 -4.90 -5.45 5.29
N LEU A 24 -5.48 -4.25 5.42
CA LEU A 24 -4.69 -3.01 5.36
C LEU A 24 -3.62 -2.95 6.47
N LYS A 25 -3.96 -3.36 7.70
CA LYS A 25 -2.97 -3.45 8.81
C LYS A 25 -1.86 -4.44 8.49
N PHE A 26 -2.21 -5.60 7.93
CA PHE A 26 -1.24 -6.60 7.49
C PHE A 26 -0.27 -6.03 6.46
N LEU A 27 -0.77 -5.38 5.40
CA LEU A 27 0.07 -4.74 4.37
C LEU A 27 1.00 -3.69 4.97
N ILE A 28 0.49 -2.84 5.86
CA ILE A 28 1.29 -1.82 6.55
C ILE A 28 2.38 -2.47 7.41
N GLN A 29 2.04 -3.53 8.14
CA GLN A 29 2.99 -4.23 9.00
C GLN A 29 4.07 -4.95 8.20
N GLU A 30 3.69 -5.63 7.11
CA GLU A 30 4.64 -6.26 6.19
C GLU A 30 5.57 -5.24 5.55
N ALA A 31 5.04 -4.13 5.01
CA ALA A 31 5.83 -3.06 4.43
C ALA A 31 6.83 -2.46 5.43
N ARG A 32 6.54 -2.51 6.73
CA ARG A 32 7.47 -2.06 7.79
C ARG A 32 8.47 -3.13 8.21
N SER A 33 8.11 -4.40 8.10
CA SER A 33 8.93 -5.52 8.57
C SER A 33 9.87 -6.05 7.50
N VAL A 34 9.50 -5.93 6.22
CA VAL A 34 10.31 -6.43 5.11
C VAL A 34 11.49 -5.50 4.86
N PHE A 35 12.66 -6.09 4.57
CA PHE A 35 13.90 -5.34 4.38
C PHE A 35 13.82 -4.30 3.25
N GLU A 36 13.07 -4.62 2.20
CA GLU A 36 12.89 -3.72 1.05
C GLU A 36 11.86 -2.60 1.31
N HIS A 37 11.27 -2.59 2.51
CA HIS A 37 10.26 -1.64 2.98
C HIS A 37 9.12 -1.43 1.98
N HIS A 38 8.68 -2.47 1.29
CA HIS A 38 7.55 -2.39 0.38
C HIS A 38 6.76 -3.69 0.31
N VAL A 39 5.46 -3.60 0.06
CA VAL A 39 4.60 -4.77 -0.14
C VAL A 39 3.80 -4.61 -1.43
N ASP A 40 3.67 -5.72 -2.16
CA ASP A 40 2.85 -5.77 -3.36
C ASP A 40 1.43 -6.19 -2.98
N PHE A 41 0.44 -5.49 -3.52
CA PHE A 41 -0.97 -5.80 -3.33
C PHE A 41 -1.74 -5.63 -4.63
N LYS A 42 -2.90 -6.28 -4.74
CA LYS A 42 -3.76 -6.18 -5.93
C LYS A 42 -5.04 -5.46 -5.57
N GLY A 43 -5.45 -4.52 -6.42
CA GLY A 43 -6.78 -3.93 -6.34
C GLY A 43 -7.88 -4.92 -6.74
N GLN A 44 -9.13 -4.54 -6.47
CA GLN A 44 -10.30 -5.32 -6.87
C GLN A 44 -10.36 -5.53 -8.39
N ASP A 45 -9.87 -4.57 -9.17
CA ASP A 45 -9.74 -4.65 -10.63
C ASP A 45 -8.60 -5.54 -11.12
N GLY A 46 -7.89 -6.25 -10.22
CA GLY A 46 -6.75 -7.10 -10.55
C GLY A 46 -5.44 -6.34 -10.84
N THR A 47 -5.47 -5.01 -10.82
CA THR A 47 -4.27 -4.16 -10.99
C THR A 47 -3.32 -4.34 -9.82
N ALA A 48 -2.04 -4.59 -10.12
CA ALA A 48 -1.00 -4.71 -9.10
C ALA A 48 -0.43 -3.34 -8.73
N PHE A 49 -0.33 -3.11 -7.43
CA PHE A 49 0.23 -1.92 -6.82
C PHE A 49 1.30 -2.32 -5.82
N ARG A 50 2.19 -1.39 -5.53
CA ARG A 50 3.26 -1.52 -4.53
C ARG A 50 3.12 -0.41 -3.51
N LEU A 51 3.03 -0.79 -2.25
CA LEU A 51 3.05 0.12 -1.11
C LEU A 51 4.47 0.17 -0.56
N HIS A 52 5.16 1.27 -0.79
CA HIS A 52 6.44 1.59 -0.16
C HIS A 52 6.22 2.25 1.19
N PHE A 53 7.00 1.84 2.17
CA PHE A 53 7.12 2.49 3.47
C PHE A 53 8.40 3.31 3.52
N ASP A 54 8.27 4.60 3.75
CA ASP A 54 9.40 5.50 3.95
C ASP A 54 9.78 5.50 5.44
N VAL A 55 10.88 4.83 5.76
CA VAL A 55 11.40 4.74 7.13
C VAL A 55 11.86 6.07 7.71
N ARG A 56 12.20 7.06 6.87
CA ARG A 56 12.71 8.36 7.32
C ARG A 56 11.58 9.27 7.77
N THR A 57 10.47 9.26 7.04
CA THR A 57 9.31 10.12 7.31
C THR A 57 8.20 9.39 8.06
N GLY A 58 8.21 8.06 8.06
CA GLY A 58 7.09 7.23 8.51
C GLY A 58 5.88 7.28 7.57
N GLY A 59 6.06 7.83 6.36
CA GLY A 59 5.04 7.93 5.33
C GLY A 59 4.90 6.66 4.51
N PHE A 60 3.79 6.54 3.80
CA PHE A 60 3.54 5.46 2.85
C PHE A 60 3.36 6.03 1.45
N ARG A 61 3.96 5.38 0.47
CA ARG A 61 3.89 5.76 -0.94
C ARG A 61 3.35 4.61 -1.77
N VAL A 62 2.37 4.88 -2.62
CA VAL A 62 1.77 3.86 -3.49
C VAL A 62 2.19 4.09 -4.93
N GLU A 63 2.66 3.03 -5.58
CA GLU A 63 3.03 3.05 -6.99
C GLU A 63 2.33 1.92 -7.72
N LYS A 64 1.94 2.15 -8.98
CA LYS A 64 1.50 1.06 -9.86
C LYS A 64 2.70 0.21 -10.21
N LYS A 65 2.57 -1.11 -10.06
CA LYS A 65 3.59 -2.02 -10.53
C LYS A 65 3.46 -2.09 -12.06
N PRO A 66 4.50 -1.70 -12.83
CA PRO A 66 4.47 -1.91 -14.28
C PRO A 66 4.42 -3.42 -14.55
N THR A 67 3.39 -3.85 -15.27
CA THR A 67 3.18 -5.22 -15.72
C THR A 67 4.17 -5.59 -16.81
#